data_AF-A0A1B0G2G8-F1
#
_entry.id   AF-A0A1B0G2G8-F1
#
_cell.length_a   1.000
_cell.length_b   1.000
_cell.length_c   1.000
_cell.angle_alpha   90.00
_cell.angle_beta   90.00
_cell.angle_gamma   90.00
#
_symmetry.space_group_name_H-M   'P 1'
#
loop_
_entity.id
_entity.type
_entity.pdbx_description
1 polymer ?
#
loop_
_entity_poly.entity_id
_entity_poly.type
_entity_poly.pdbx_seq_one_letter_code
_entity_poly.pdbx_strand_id
1 'polypeptide(L)'
;MEDDHLSGLIAAAKDQGITFYYALSPGLDMTYSSQKELQTLKQSFALLFDDIESELSKSDKEVFQTFGNAQVSVTNEIFTHLGNPRFLFCPTQYCSSRAVPTVHDSEYLNTLGSKLNHDIDIMWTGNKVISKIITLESIQEITEVLRRPPVIWDNLHANHYDQKRVFLGPYSGRSPELIPHLRGVMTNPNCEFHANTIAIHTYKLITFKIQ
;
A
#
# COMPACT_ATOMS: atom_id res chain seq x y z
N MET A 1 3.33 11.50 -25.79
CA MET A 1 4.67 10.97 -25.45
C MET A 1 4.65 10.25 -24.11
N GLU A 2 4.29 10.90 -22.98
CA GLU A 2 4.09 10.19 -21.70
C GLU A 2 2.83 9.30 -21.69
N ASP A 3 1.71 9.82 -22.19
CA ASP A 3 0.45 9.04 -22.32
C ASP A 3 0.62 7.79 -23.20
N ASP A 4 1.46 7.88 -24.24
CA ASP A 4 1.76 6.77 -25.15
C ASP A 4 2.60 5.69 -24.45
N HIS A 5 3.56 6.10 -23.61
CA HIS A 5 4.37 5.17 -22.82
C HIS A 5 3.55 4.43 -21.77
N LEU A 6 2.65 5.14 -21.05
CA LEU A 6 1.79 4.52 -20.05
C LEU A 6 0.81 3.54 -20.71
N SER A 7 0.21 3.93 -21.84
CA SER A 7 -0.67 3.06 -22.63
C SER A 7 0.06 1.80 -23.11
N GLY A 8 1.30 1.95 -23.58
CA GLY A 8 2.16 0.83 -23.97
C GLY A 8 2.47 -0.12 -22.81
N LEU A 9 2.72 0.42 -21.61
CA LEU A 9 2.99 -0.39 -20.41
C LEU A 9 1.75 -1.16 -19.94
N ILE A 10 0.58 -0.53 -19.98
CA ILE A 10 -0.71 -1.17 -19.66
C ILE A 10 -0.97 -2.32 -20.64
N ALA A 11 -0.74 -2.11 -21.93
CA ALA A 11 -0.90 -3.14 -22.95
C ALA A 11 0.07 -4.31 -22.73
N ALA A 12 1.36 -4.03 -22.51
CA ALA A 12 2.36 -5.05 -22.25
C ALA A 12 2.07 -5.86 -20.97
N ALA A 13 1.61 -5.20 -19.90
CA ALA A 13 1.20 -5.89 -18.68
C ALA A 13 0.02 -6.83 -18.94
N LYS A 14 -0.99 -6.36 -19.69
CA LYS A 14 -2.15 -7.16 -20.09
C LYS A 14 -1.74 -8.39 -20.92
N ASP A 15 -0.84 -8.23 -21.89
CA ASP A 15 -0.35 -9.31 -22.75
C ASP A 15 0.40 -10.39 -21.95
N GLN A 16 0.97 -10.03 -20.80
CA GLN A 16 1.64 -10.95 -19.87
C GLN A 16 0.72 -11.45 -18.74
N GLY A 17 -0.58 -11.13 -18.76
CA GLY A 17 -1.52 -11.51 -17.72
C GLY A 17 -1.27 -10.82 -16.36
N ILE A 18 -0.59 -9.68 -16.36
CA ILE A 18 -0.26 -8.89 -15.17
C ILE A 18 -1.30 -7.79 -14.99
N THR A 19 -1.91 -7.70 -13.80
CA THR A 19 -2.76 -6.56 -13.44
C THR A 19 -1.88 -5.32 -13.19
N PHE A 20 -2.09 -4.27 -13.98
CA PHE A 20 -1.42 -2.99 -13.82
C PHE A 20 -2.18 -2.11 -12.82
N TYR A 21 -1.47 -1.52 -11.86
CA TYR A 21 -2.00 -0.53 -10.93
C TYR A 21 -1.33 0.83 -11.19
N TYR A 22 -2.14 1.87 -11.38
CA TYR A 22 -1.68 3.25 -11.43
C TYR A 22 -1.81 3.88 -10.04
N ALA A 23 -0.69 4.16 -9.39
CA ALA A 23 -0.64 4.71 -8.05
C ALA A 23 -0.41 6.23 -8.07
N LEU A 24 -1.11 6.96 -7.21
CA LEU A 24 -0.87 8.39 -6.96
C LEU A 24 -0.58 8.62 -5.47
N SER A 25 0.35 9.52 -5.18
CA SER A 25 0.71 9.91 -3.81
C SER A 25 0.36 11.38 -3.55
N PRO A 26 -0.92 11.73 -3.34
CA PRO A 26 -1.33 13.13 -3.26
C PRO A 26 -1.03 13.78 -1.90
N GLY A 27 -0.64 13.01 -0.88
CA GLY A 27 -0.66 13.49 0.50
C GLY A 27 0.32 14.61 0.88
N LEU A 28 1.27 14.99 0.01
CA LEU A 28 2.27 16.03 0.32
C LEU A 28 1.67 17.45 0.33
N ASP A 29 0.74 17.74 -0.57
CA ASP A 29 0.19 19.08 -0.76
C ASP A 29 -1.33 19.10 -1.04
N MET A 30 -2.00 17.95 -0.91
CA MET A 30 -3.45 17.84 -1.12
C MET A 30 -4.26 18.55 -0.02
N THR A 31 -5.22 19.36 -0.46
CA THR A 31 -6.38 19.78 0.33
C THR A 31 -7.53 18.79 0.14
N TYR A 32 -7.74 17.91 1.12
CA TYR A 32 -8.68 16.79 1.02
C TYR A 32 -10.12 17.20 0.73
N SER A 33 -10.53 18.39 1.19
CA SER A 33 -11.85 18.99 0.97
C SER A 33 -12.03 19.65 -0.40
N SER A 34 -10.98 19.74 -1.22
CA SER A 34 -11.02 20.42 -2.53
C SER A 34 -11.60 19.52 -3.62
N GLN A 35 -12.78 19.87 -4.14
CA GLN A 35 -13.37 19.13 -5.26
C GLN A 35 -12.47 19.14 -6.51
N LYS A 36 -11.72 20.23 -6.73
CA LYS A 36 -10.80 20.34 -7.87
C LYS A 36 -9.71 19.26 -7.80
N GLU A 37 -9.14 19.03 -6.63
CA GLU A 37 -8.12 18.00 -6.42
C GLU A 37 -8.73 16.60 -6.48
N LEU A 38 -9.96 16.41 -5.99
CA LEU A 38 -10.66 15.15 -6.18
C LEU A 38 -10.83 14.78 -7.65
N GLN A 39 -11.03 15.76 -8.55
CA GLN A 39 -11.13 15.46 -9.98
C GLN A 39 -9.83 14.94 -10.58
N THR A 40 -8.66 15.36 -10.10
CA THR A 40 -7.37 14.91 -10.65
C THR A 40 -7.02 13.48 -10.27
N LEU A 41 -7.64 12.95 -9.21
CA LEU A 41 -7.38 11.59 -8.71
C LEU A 41 -8.24 10.49 -9.33
N LYS A 42 -9.24 10.85 -10.15
CA LYS A 42 -10.24 9.92 -10.71
C LYS A 42 -9.71 8.97 -11.79
N GLN A 43 -8.40 8.80 -11.89
CA GLN A 43 -7.76 7.85 -12.80
C GLN A 43 -6.82 6.88 -12.06
N SER A 44 -6.70 6.97 -10.73
CA SER A 44 -5.85 6.09 -9.94
C SER A 44 -6.54 4.78 -9.57
N PHE A 45 -5.74 3.72 -9.45
CA PHE A 45 -6.16 2.42 -8.89
C PHE A 45 -5.44 2.12 -7.57
N ALA A 46 -4.56 3.02 -7.14
CA ALA A 46 -3.99 3.04 -5.81
C ALA A 46 -3.79 4.48 -5.33
N LEU A 47 -4.09 4.74 -4.06
CA LEU A 47 -3.73 5.99 -3.38
C LEU A 47 -2.75 5.70 -2.27
N LEU A 48 -1.62 6.39 -2.30
CA LEU A 48 -0.55 6.20 -1.34
C LEU A 48 -0.41 7.44 -0.46
N PHE A 49 -0.56 7.25 0.84
CA PHE A 49 -0.43 8.31 1.85
C PHE A 49 0.75 8.02 2.78
N ASP A 50 1.77 7.32 2.29
CA ASP A 50 3.02 7.05 2.99
C ASP A 50 3.93 8.28 3.05
N ASP A 51 4.75 8.36 4.09
CA ASP A 51 5.81 9.38 4.25
C ASP A 51 5.34 10.85 4.17
N ILE A 52 4.12 11.10 4.64
CA ILE A 52 3.54 12.44 4.80
C ILE A 52 3.35 12.79 6.28
N GLU A 53 3.26 14.09 6.57
CA GLU A 53 2.90 14.57 7.91
C GLU A 53 1.42 14.31 8.19
N SER A 54 1.11 13.85 9.39
CA SER A 54 -0.26 13.55 9.82
C SER A 54 -1.00 14.79 10.32
N GLU A 55 -0.89 15.92 9.62
CA GLU A 55 -1.57 17.16 9.96
C GLU A 55 -2.54 17.58 8.85
N LEU A 56 -3.77 17.93 9.24
CA LEU A 56 -4.74 18.50 8.33
C LEU A 56 -4.47 19.99 8.10
N SER A 57 -4.71 20.44 6.87
CA SER A 57 -4.76 21.87 6.55
C SER A 57 -5.84 22.58 7.37
N LYS A 58 -5.78 23.91 7.45
CA LYS A 58 -6.80 24.70 8.17
C LYS A 58 -8.20 24.48 7.61
N SER A 59 -8.34 24.44 6.29
CA SER A 59 -9.61 24.17 5.61
C SER A 59 -10.11 22.75 5.88
N ASP A 60 -9.22 21.75 5.87
CA ASP A 60 -9.63 20.37 6.11
C ASP A 60 -10.08 20.13 7.55
N LYS A 61 -9.53 20.86 8.53
CA LYS A 61 -9.97 20.81 9.93
C LYS A 61 -11.42 21.29 10.13
N GLU A 62 -11.97 22.07 9.20
CA GLU A 62 -13.39 22.50 9.23
C GLU A 62 -14.34 21.40 8.73
N VAL A 63 -13.83 20.45 7.93
CA VAL A 63 -14.63 19.41 7.27
C VAL A 63 -14.43 18.03 7.91
N PHE A 64 -13.20 17.71 8.29
CA PHE A 64 -12.81 16.39 8.79
C PHE A 64 -12.35 16.45 10.24
N GLN A 65 -12.87 15.52 11.04
CA GLN A 65 -12.51 15.39 12.45
C GLN A 65 -11.06 14.94 12.64
N THR A 66 -10.58 14.05 11.77
CA THR A 66 -9.26 13.42 11.88
C THR A 66 -8.62 13.24 10.52
N PHE A 67 -7.30 13.06 10.51
CA PHE A 67 -6.54 12.76 9.30
C PHE A 67 -7.01 11.46 8.62
N GLY A 68 -7.30 10.42 9.41
CA GLY A 68 -7.86 9.17 8.90
C GLY A 68 -9.23 9.34 8.25
N ASN A 69 -10.10 10.18 8.83
CA ASN A 69 -11.40 10.51 8.24
C ASN A 69 -11.28 11.19 6.87
N ALA A 70 -10.32 12.11 6.72
CA ALA A 70 -10.09 12.81 5.46
C ALA A 70 -9.67 11.83 4.35
N GLN A 71 -8.65 11.00 4.61
CA GLN A 71 -8.17 10.01 3.66
C GLN A 71 -9.23 8.98 3.28
N VAL A 72 -10.02 8.50 4.25
CA VAL A 72 -11.14 7.59 3.98
C VAL A 72 -12.18 8.22 3.07
N SER A 73 -12.56 9.47 3.33
CA SER A 73 -13.57 10.18 2.54
C SER A 73 -13.12 10.30 1.08
N VAL A 74 -11.91 10.81 0.86
CA VAL A 74 -11.31 10.96 -0.47
C VAL A 74 -11.21 9.61 -1.19
N THR A 75 -10.69 8.60 -0.51
CA THR A 75 -10.46 7.28 -1.12
C THR A 75 -11.79 6.59 -1.48
N ASN A 76 -12.79 6.63 -0.60
CA ASN A 76 -14.10 6.06 -0.89
C ASN A 76 -14.81 6.78 -2.04
N GLU A 77 -14.70 8.11 -2.13
CA GLU A 77 -15.28 8.89 -3.23
C GLU A 77 -14.65 8.49 -4.56
N ILE A 78 -13.32 8.42 -4.64
CA ILE A 78 -12.59 8.04 -5.84
C ILE A 78 -12.92 6.59 -6.24
N PHE A 79 -12.89 5.67 -5.27
CA PHE A 79 -13.27 4.27 -5.47
C PHE A 79 -14.67 4.12 -6.07
N THR A 80 -15.65 4.83 -5.50
CA THR A 80 -17.04 4.80 -5.97
C THR A 80 -17.17 5.43 -7.36
N HIS A 81 -16.49 6.55 -7.59
CA HIS A 81 -16.49 7.25 -8.87
C HIS A 81 -15.97 6.36 -10.01
N LEU A 82 -14.95 5.55 -9.73
CA LEU A 82 -14.35 4.61 -10.67
C LEU A 82 -15.16 3.33 -10.88
N GLY A 83 -16.32 3.19 -10.23
CA GLY A 83 -17.16 2.00 -10.34
C GLY A 83 -16.66 0.81 -9.51
N ASN A 84 -16.06 1.09 -8.35
CA ASN A 84 -15.59 0.08 -7.39
C ASN A 84 -14.57 -0.93 -7.99
N PRO A 85 -13.47 -0.46 -8.62
CA PRO A 85 -12.48 -1.35 -9.21
C PRO A 85 -11.66 -2.08 -8.15
N ARG A 86 -10.74 -2.98 -8.54
CA ARG A 86 -9.67 -3.40 -7.61
C ARG A 86 -8.85 -2.17 -7.23
N PHE A 87 -8.73 -1.89 -5.94
CA PHE A 87 -8.16 -0.64 -5.46
C PHE A 87 -7.26 -0.87 -4.25
N LEU A 88 -6.11 -0.19 -4.22
CA LEU A 88 -5.15 -0.25 -3.14
C LEU A 88 -5.08 1.08 -2.39
N PHE A 89 -4.96 0.99 -1.07
CA PHE A 89 -4.73 2.13 -0.20
C PHE A 89 -3.45 1.89 0.60
N CYS A 90 -2.46 2.79 0.50
CA CYS A 90 -1.33 2.78 1.43
C CYS A 90 -1.57 3.79 2.55
N PRO A 91 -1.68 3.33 3.81
CA PRO A 91 -1.86 4.21 4.95
C PRO A 91 -0.60 5.00 5.29
N THR A 92 -0.76 6.10 6.01
CA THR A 92 0.36 6.86 6.60
C THR A 92 1.06 6.07 7.71
N GLN A 93 0.28 5.36 8.54
CA GLN A 93 0.80 4.40 9.50
C GLN A 93 0.85 3.02 8.83
N TYR A 94 1.81 2.77 7.94
CA TYR A 94 1.90 1.52 7.14
C TYR A 94 2.73 0.38 7.75
N CYS A 95 3.21 0.55 8.99
CA CYS A 95 3.92 -0.50 9.72
C CYS A 95 3.73 -0.32 11.23
N SER A 96 3.97 -1.36 12.02
CA SER A 96 3.72 -1.32 13.47
C SER A 96 4.52 -0.22 14.16
N SER A 97 5.77 0.03 13.74
CA SER A 97 6.60 1.11 14.31
C SER A 97 6.12 2.52 13.98
N ARG A 98 5.20 2.68 13.02
CA ARG A 98 4.53 3.96 12.71
C ARG A 98 3.14 4.06 13.34
N ALA A 99 2.63 2.98 13.91
CA ALA A 99 1.34 3.00 14.60
C ALA A 99 1.45 3.78 15.91
N VAL A 100 0.50 4.68 16.17
CA VAL A 100 0.52 5.54 17.36
C VAL A 100 -0.82 5.44 18.09
N PRO A 101 -0.84 5.12 19.40
CA PRO A 101 0.31 4.75 20.23
C PRO A 101 0.81 3.31 19.98
N THR A 102 -0.07 2.42 19.52
CA THR A 102 0.20 1.02 19.17
C THR A 102 -0.63 0.65 17.94
N VAL A 103 -0.44 -0.55 17.37
CA VAL A 103 -1.30 -1.03 16.28
C VAL A 103 -2.76 -1.10 16.72
N HIS A 104 -3.03 -1.77 17.84
CA HIS A 104 -4.37 -1.97 18.37
C HIS A 104 -5.08 -0.67 18.73
N ASP A 105 -4.38 0.27 19.37
CA ASP A 105 -4.97 1.49 19.92
C ASP A 105 -4.85 2.70 18.99
N SER A 106 -4.34 2.52 17.77
CA SER A 106 -4.25 3.60 16.80
C SER A 106 -5.64 4.03 16.32
N GLU A 107 -6.04 5.26 16.67
CA GLU A 107 -7.28 5.88 16.19
C GLU A 107 -7.31 5.92 14.65
N TYR A 108 -6.16 6.19 14.04
CA TYR A 108 -6.01 6.26 12.59
C TYR A 108 -6.28 4.90 11.94
N LEU A 109 -5.62 3.83 12.40
CA LEU A 109 -5.81 2.48 11.84
C LEU A 109 -7.23 1.95 12.08
N ASN A 110 -7.79 2.20 13.27
CA ASN A 110 -9.17 1.84 13.58
C ASN A 110 -10.18 2.60 12.70
N THR A 111 -9.89 3.87 12.38
CA THR A 111 -10.71 4.67 11.44
C THR A 111 -10.68 4.07 10.05
N LEU A 112 -9.51 3.67 9.55
CA LEU A 112 -9.40 2.98 8.26
C LEU A 112 -10.18 1.67 8.27
N GLY A 113 -9.96 0.80 9.26
CA GLY A 113 -10.61 -0.50 9.31
C GLY A 113 -12.14 -0.41 9.41
N SER A 114 -12.66 0.61 10.09
CA SER A 114 -14.10 0.80 10.28
C SER A 114 -14.81 1.55 9.17
N LYS A 115 -14.14 2.50 8.48
CA LYS A 115 -14.81 3.42 7.54
C LYS A 115 -14.34 3.33 6.10
N LEU A 116 -13.13 2.81 5.84
CA LEU A 116 -12.69 2.58 4.46
C LEU A 116 -13.53 1.44 3.86
N ASN A 117 -14.01 1.61 2.63
CA ASN A 117 -14.80 0.58 1.95
C ASN A 117 -14.08 -0.78 2.03
N HIS A 118 -14.81 -1.83 2.38
CA HIS A 118 -14.25 -3.15 2.67
C HIS A 118 -13.61 -3.82 1.43
N ASP A 119 -14.02 -3.41 0.23
CA ASP A 119 -13.46 -3.91 -1.04
C ASP A 119 -12.14 -3.21 -1.43
N ILE A 120 -11.70 -2.22 -0.64
CA ILE A 120 -10.40 -1.57 -0.80
C ILE A 120 -9.36 -2.32 0.02
N ASP A 121 -8.34 -2.82 -0.67
CA ASP A 121 -7.19 -3.51 -0.08
C ASP A 121 -6.24 -2.50 0.58
N ILE A 122 -5.73 -2.82 1.77
CA ILE A 122 -4.84 -1.93 2.54
C ILE A 122 -3.42 -2.50 2.58
N MET A 123 -2.44 -1.66 2.22
CA MET A 123 -1.02 -2.04 2.18
C MET A 123 -0.39 -2.02 3.59
N TRP A 124 0.51 -2.97 3.88
CA TRP A 124 1.22 -3.08 5.16
C TRP A 124 2.65 -3.62 4.98
N THR A 125 3.65 -3.04 5.64
CA THR A 125 5.06 -3.49 5.49
C THR A 125 5.55 -4.39 6.64
N GLY A 126 4.66 -4.73 7.59
CA GLY A 126 4.96 -5.53 8.78
C GLY A 126 5.34 -4.66 9.99
N ASN A 127 6.21 -5.18 10.85
CA ASN A 127 6.57 -4.50 12.11
C ASN A 127 7.39 -3.21 11.90
N LYS A 128 8.10 -3.12 10.76
CA LYS A 128 8.93 -1.98 10.38
C LYS A 128 8.74 -1.68 8.90
N VAL A 129 9.22 -0.51 8.46
CA VAL A 129 9.34 -0.18 7.02
C VAL A 129 10.06 -1.30 6.27
N ILE A 130 11.19 -1.78 6.82
CA ILE A 130 11.92 -2.97 6.34
C ILE A 130 11.86 -4.03 7.43
N SER A 131 10.89 -4.94 7.32
CA SER A 131 10.72 -6.04 8.28
C SER A 131 11.72 -7.16 8.01
N LYS A 132 12.49 -7.58 9.02
CA LYS A 132 13.35 -8.77 8.92
C LYS A 132 12.53 -10.06 8.91
N ILE A 133 11.51 -10.11 9.75
CA ILE A 133 10.56 -11.21 9.88
C ILE A 133 9.17 -10.60 9.95
N ILE A 134 8.20 -11.23 9.29
CA ILE A 134 6.77 -10.96 9.47
C ILE A 134 6.16 -12.24 10.07
N THR A 135 5.55 -12.12 11.24
CA THR A 135 4.97 -13.27 11.97
C THR A 135 3.47 -13.35 11.74
N LEU A 136 2.90 -14.55 11.90
CA LEU A 136 1.45 -14.74 11.81
C LEU A 136 0.70 -13.89 12.83
N GLU A 137 1.22 -13.84 14.06
CA GLU A 137 0.68 -13.00 15.14
C GLU A 137 0.60 -11.52 14.73
N SER A 138 1.66 -10.97 14.13
CA SER A 138 1.65 -9.56 13.67
C SER A 138 0.64 -9.31 12.55
N ILE A 139 0.36 -10.33 11.72
CA ILE A 139 -0.66 -10.23 10.67
C ILE A 139 -2.07 -10.34 11.26
N GLN A 140 -2.26 -11.18 12.26
CA GLN A 140 -3.54 -11.30 12.97
C GLN A 140 -3.88 -10.00 13.71
N GLU A 141 -2.91 -9.42 14.43
CA GLU A 141 -3.07 -8.14 15.13
C GLU A 141 -3.54 -7.03 14.18
N ILE A 142 -2.84 -6.81 13.07
CA ILE A 142 -3.24 -5.76 12.13
C ILE A 142 -4.54 -6.10 11.40
N THR A 143 -4.83 -7.38 11.14
CA THR A 143 -6.08 -7.83 10.51
C THR A 143 -7.30 -7.49 11.38
N GLU A 144 -7.19 -7.65 12.70
CA GLU A 144 -8.26 -7.28 13.64
C GLU A 144 -8.56 -5.78 13.58
N VAL A 145 -7.52 -4.94 13.55
CA VAL A 145 -7.67 -3.48 13.49
C VAL A 145 -8.20 -3.00 12.14
N LEU A 146 -7.64 -3.50 11.03
CA LEU A 146 -8.06 -3.15 9.68
C LEU A 146 -9.37 -3.83 9.25
N ARG A 147 -9.82 -4.83 10.02
CA ARG A 147 -11.02 -5.64 9.78
C ARG A 147 -11.03 -6.34 8.42
N ARG A 148 -9.84 -6.58 7.87
CA ARG A 148 -9.60 -7.27 6.59
C ARG A 148 -8.14 -7.72 6.52
N PRO A 149 -7.81 -8.80 5.79
CA PRO A 149 -6.43 -9.19 5.59
C PRO A 149 -5.66 -8.13 4.78
N PRO A 150 -4.41 -7.79 5.13
CA PRO A 150 -3.65 -6.78 4.41
C PRO A 150 -3.04 -7.31 3.11
N VAL A 151 -2.62 -6.40 2.24
CA VAL A 151 -1.66 -6.68 1.17
C VAL A 151 -0.27 -6.30 1.67
N ILE A 152 0.69 -7.23 1.69
CA ILE A 152 2.05 -6.90 2.12
C ILE A 152 2.73 -6.04 1.05
N TRP A 153 3.25 -4.88 1.44
CA TRP A 153 4.24 -4.12 0.67
C TRP A 153 5.63 -4.43 1.24
N ASP A 154 6.36 -5.33 0.58
CA ASP A 154 7.57 -5.90 1.13
C ASP A 154 8.84 -5.16 0.68
N ASN A 155 9.49 -4.46 1.61
CA ASN A 155 10.75 -3.75 1.38
C ASN A 155 12.00 -4.59 1.70
N LEU A 156 11.90 -5.92 1.84
CA LEU A 156 13.04 -6.80 2.17
C LEU A 156 14.26 -6.58 1.25
N HIS A 157 14.01 -6.28 -0.03
CA HIS A 157 15.05 -6.08 -1.05
C HIS A 157 15.17 -4.62 -1.51
N ALA A 158 14.44 -3.68 -0.90
CA ALA A 158 14.53 -2.28 -1.25
C ALA A 158 15.91 -1.72 -0.90
N ASN A 159 16.51 -0.90 -1.77
CA ASN A 159 17.81 -0.27 -1.51
C ASN A 159 17.85 1.25 -1.78
N HIS A 160 16.72 1.87 -2.13
CA HIS A 160 16.65 3.30 -2.42
C HIS A 160 17.15 4.20 -1.26
N TYR A 161 17.06 3.71 -0.02
CA TYR A 161 17.52 4.42 1.18
C TYR A 161 19.05 4.40 1.37
N ASP A 162 19.76 3.48 0.71
CA ASP A 162 21.23 3.38 0.73
C ASP A 162 21.73 2.70 -0.55
N GLN A 163 22.02 3.51 -1.57
CA GLN A 163 22.46 3.05 -2.88
C GLN A 163 23.82 2.33 -2.87
N LYS A 164 24.55 2.30 -1.74
CA LYS A 164 25.77 1.48 -1.60
C LYS A 164 25.45 0.01 -1.31
N ARG A 165 24.18 -0.33 -1.08
CA ARG A 165 23.71 -1.69 -0.77
C ARG A 165 22.92 -2.24 -1.94
N VAL A 166 23.14 -3.51 -2.24
CA VAL A 166 22.35 -4.29 -3.20
C VAL A 166 22.02 -5.62 -2.54
N PHE A 167 20.74 -6.02 -2.60
CA PHE A 167 20.24 -7.22 -1.96
C PHE A 167 20.04 -8.34 -2.97
N LEU A 168 20.98 -9.28 -2.97
CA LEU A 168 21.00 -10.46 -3.84
C LEU A 168 20.64 -11.76 -3.09
N GLY A 169 20.18 -11.64 -1.83
CA GLY A 169 19.74 -12.78 -1.03
C GLY A 169 18.34 -13.27 -1.40
N PRO A 170 17.96 -14.50 -1.00
CA PRO A 170 16.63 -15.04 -1.25
C PRO A 170 15.53 -14.31 -0.44
N TYR A 171 14.31 -14.33 -0.95
CA TYR A 171 13.12 -13.93 -0.19
C TYR A 171 12.95 -14.83 1.03
N SER A 172 12.91 -14.22 2.22
CA SER A 172 12.99 -14.92 3.49
C SER A 172 12.33 -14.17 4.65
N GLY A 173 12.16 -14.85 5.78
CA GLY A 173 11.53 -14.28 6.98
C GLY A 173 10.01 -14.11 6.90
N ARG A 174 9.37 -14.64 5.85
CA ARG A 174 7.91 -14.70 5.70
C ARG A 174 7.52 -16.17 5.57
N SER A 175 6.84 -16.71 6.58
CA SER A 175 6.36 -18.10 6.53
C SER A 175 5.33 -18.24 5.40
N PRO A 176 5.34 -19.34 4.61
CA PRO A 176 4.25 -19.64 3.69
C PRO A 176 2.88 -19.76 4.41
N GLU A 177 2.87 -20.01 5.71
CA GLU A 177 1.64 -20.01 6.53
C GLU A 177 0.95 -18.65 6.60
N LEU A 178 1.63 -17.55 6.23
CA LEU A 178 0.99 -16.23 6.16
C LEU A 178 0.01 -16.11 5.00
N ILE A 179 0.20 -16.89 3.94
CA ILE A 179 -0.51 -16.76 2.67
C ILE A 179 -2.04 -16.74 2.83
N PRO A 180 -2.68 -17.65 3.58
CA PRO A 180 -4.12 -17.64 3.76
C PRO A 180 -4.66 -16.42 4.54
N HIS A 181 -3.77 -15.68 5.19
CA HIS A 181 -4.09 -14.50 6.01
C HIS A 181 -3.74 -13.18 5.31
N LEU A 182 -3.46 -13.21 4.01
CA LEU A 182 -3.09 -12.03 3.21
C LEU A 182 -3.98 -11.93 1.98
N ARG A 183 -4.21 -10.69 1.51
CA ARG A 183 -4.82 -10.43 0.19
C ARG A 183 -3.81 -10.48 -0.94
N GLY A 184 -2.52 -10.34 -0.62
CA GLY A 184 -1.44 -10.44 -1.57
C GLY A 184 -0.12 -10.01 -0.96
N VAL A 185 0.94 -10.11 -1.77
CA VAL A 185 2.26 -9.58 -1.47
C VAL A 185 2.76 -8.83 -2.71
N MET A 186 3.33 -7.66 -2.51
CA MET A 186 3.95 -6.82 -3.53
C MET A 186 5.36 -6.48 -3.05
N THR A 187 6.38 -6.95 -3.74
CA THR A 187 7.77 -6.66 -3.38
C THR A 187 8.20 -5.31 -3.96
N ASN A 188 8.85 -4.49 -3.13
CA ASN A 188 9.61 -3.31 -3.53
C ASN A 188 11.09 -3.71 -3.63
N PRO A 189 11.61 -3.94 -4.84
CA PRO A 189 12.91 -4.58 -5.01
C PRO A 189 14.04 -3.53 -5.05
N ASN A 190 15.25 -3.94 -5.45
CA ASN A 190 16.35 -3.00 -5.67
C ASN A 190 16.02 -2.04 -6.83
N CYS A 191 16.61 -0.85 -6.82
CA CYS A 191 16.54 0.12 -7.92
C CYS A 191 17.11 -0.47 -9.23
N GLU A 192 18.18 -1.26 -9.13
CA GLU A 192 18.85 -1.85 -10.29
C GLU A 192 18.06 -3.05 -10.83
N PHE A 193 17.40 -2.88 -11.97
CA PHE A 193 16.51 -3.88 -12.58
C PHE A 193 17.12 -5.31 -12.61
N HIS A 194 18.36 -5.44 -13.08
CA HIS A 194 19.02 -6.75 -13.21
C HIS A 194 19.36 -7.42 -11.87
N ALA A 195 19.53 -6.64 -10.79
CA ALA A 195 19.81 -7.17 -9.46
C ALA A 195 18.62 -7.94 -8.86
N ASN A 196 17.42 -7.75 -9.42
CA ASN A 196 16.17 -8.28 -8.87
C ASN A 196 15.86 -9.73 -9.28
N THR A 197 16.72 -10.37 -10.07
CA THR A 197 16.52 -11.75 -10.54
C THR A 197 16.29 -12.72 -9.38
N ILE A 198 17.15 -12.69 -8.36
CA ILE A 198 17.06 -13.61 -7.21
C ILE A 198 15.83 -13.27 -6.35
N ALA A 199 15.59 -11.98 -6.07
CA ALA A 199 14.46 -11.52 -5.28
C ALA A 199 13.13 -11.98 -5.90
N ILE A 200 12.92 -11.71 -7.20
CA ILE A 200 11.68 -12.08 -7.91
C ILE A 200 11.54 -13.60 -8.03
N HIS A 201 12.62 -14.32 -8.35
CA HIS A 201 12.54 -15.77 -8.55
C HIS A 201 12.20 -16.51 -7.24
N THR A 202 12.86 -16.16 -6.14
CA THR A 202 12.63 -16.79 -4.83
C THR A 202 11.31 -16.38 -4.20
N TYR A 203 10.84 -15.16 -4.47
CA TYR A 203 9.49 -14.70 -4.13
C TYR A 203 8.40 -15.58 -4.77
N LYS A 204 8.52 -15.87 -6.08
CA LYS A 204 7.56 -16.73 -6.79
C LYS A 204 7.49 -18.13 -6.17
N LEU A 205 8.62 -18.73 -5.81
CA LEU A 205 8.62 -20.07 -5.20
C LEU A 205 7.80 -20.16 -3.90
N ILE A 206 7.63 -19.04 -3.19
CA ILE A 206 6.86 -18.98 -1.95
C ILE A 206 5.38 -18.67 -2.23
N THR A 207 5.07 -17.84 -3.24
CA THR A 207 3.70 -17.41 -3.54
C THR A 207 2.93 -18.32 -4.52
N PHE A 208 3.59 -19.15 -5.31
CA PHE A 208 2.96 -20.08 -6.27
C PHE A 208 2.36 -21.36 -5.65
N LYS A 209 2.17 -21.41 -4.32
CA LYS A 209 1.23 -22.38 -3.69
C LYS A 209 -0.22 -21.86 -3.64
N ILE A 210 -0.54 -20.84 -4.43
CA ILE A 210 -1.85 -20.19 -4.54
C ILE A 210 -2.29 -20.20 -6.01
N GLN A 211 -2.67 -21.37 -6.51
CA GLN A 211 -3.58 -21.53 -7.65
C GLN A 211 -4.44 -22.75 -7.40
#